data_AF-A0A956Z4N4-F1
#
_entry.id   AF-A0A956Z4N4-F1
#
_cell.length_a   1.000
_cell.length_b   1.000
_cell.length_c   1.000
_cell.angle_alpha   90.00
_cell.angle_beta   90.00
_cell.angle_gamma   90.00
#
_symmetry.space_group_name_H-M   'P 1'
#
loop_
_entity.id
_entity.type
_entity.pdbx_description
1 polymer ?
#
loop_
_entity_poly.entity_id
_entity_poly.type
_entity_poly.pdbx_seq_one_letter_code
_entity_poly.pdbx_strand_id
1 'polypeptide(L)'
;DHVLGFFRVYAFPWIPERNDEFVELTEAEAAAITGGKLPEFRPRPDEPEKNALLNKKQGVEILKAVCEAAGSGYIVAEDLGLLIPEYLRPALHDLGMAGFAIPIFERIEKTREFQPIDELHPLSLATYATHDHQPLASFYDGLVEWWHGPDGEEGWKEVRRLMKLLDLDPDNPPEQYDRELQEAFMKALMESPCWMAVFMVTDLIGSRLRFNQPGLSGSGCWTQRLPATLAALQADEETGRGIASLKELIESTGREPAAIASGSR
;
A
#
# COMPACT_ATOMS: atom_id res chain seq x y z
N ASP A 1 5.21 3.27 -10.46
CA ASP A 1 3.77 3.22 -10.22
C ASP A 1 3.15 2.17 -11.12
N HIS A 2 2.22 1.39 -10.61
CA HIS A 2 1.54 0.26 -11.24
C HIS A 2 2.46 -0.65 -12.05
N VAL A 3 3.41 -1.32 -11.38
CA VAL A 3 4.45 -2.13 -12.06
C VAL A 3 3.86 -3.27 -12.89
N LEU A 4 2.68 -3.77 -12.50
CA LEU A 4 1.97 -4.80 -13.25
C LEU A 4 1.68 -4.35 -14.69
N GLY A 5 1.52 -3.05 -14.94
CA GLY A 5 1.28 -2.48 -16.26
C GLY A 5 2.41 -2.74 -17.28
N PHE A 6 3.63 -3.03 -16.82
CA PHE A 6 4.73 -3.45 -17.70
C PHE A 6 4.62 -4.91 -18.16
N PHE A 7 3.84 -5.73 -17.45
CA PHE A 7 3.61 -7.13 -17.79
C PHE A 7 2.29 -7.28 -18.56
N ARG A 8 1.24 -6.64 -18.07
CA ARG A 8 -0.09 -6.61 -18.67
C ARG A 8 -0.94 -5.47 -18.09
N VAL A 9 -1.89 -4.98 -18.88
CA VAL A 9 -2.88 -3.98 -18.47
C VAL A 9 -4.26 -4.52 -18.80
N TYR A 10 -5.22 -4.32 -17.91
CA TYR A 10 -6.63 -4.54 -18.25
C TYR A 10 -7.16 -3.32 -18.98
N ALA A 11 -7.37 -3.45 -20.29
CA ALA A 11 -7.68 -2.33 -21.16
C ALA A 11 -9.18 -2.30 -21.48
N PHE A 12 -9.78 -1.12 -21.37
CA PHE A 12 -11.16 -0.87 -21.77
C PHE A 12 -11.22 -0.29 -23.18
N PRO A 13 -12.20 -0.68 -24.02
CA PRO A 13 -12.39 -0.11 -25.36
C PRO A 13 -13.10 1.25 -25.34
N TRP A 14 -13.36 1.81 -24.17
CA TRP A 14 -13.92 3.15 -23.94
C TRP A 14 -13.09 3.93 -22.92
N ILE A 15 -13.33 5.23 -22.84
CA ILE A 15 -12.68 6.13 -21.88
C ILE A 15 -13.44 6.13 -20.53
N PRO A 16 -12.77 6.36 -19.38
CA PRO A 16 -13.38 6.26 -18.06
C PRO A 16 -14.65 7.10 -17.86
N GLU A 17 -14.79 8.24 -18.53
CA GLU A 17 -15.97 9.12 -18.45
C GLU A 17 -17.25 8.46 -18.95
N ARG A 18 -17.12 7.37 -19.72
CA ARG A 18 -18.25 6.59 -20.23
C ARG A 18 -18.57 5.38 -19.35
N ASN A 19 -17.87 5.16 -18.24
CA ASN A 19 -18.07 3.97 -17.42
C ASN A 19 -19.54 3.76 -17.05
N ASP A 20 -20.25 4.83 -16.68
CA ASP A 20 -21.69 4.78 -16.32
C ASP A 20 -22.58 4.24 -17.45
N GLU A 21 -22.18 4.38 -18.72
CA GLU A 21 -22.91 3.81 -19.86
C GLU A 21 -22.83 2.28 -19.90
N PHE A 22 -21.81 1.69 -19.27
CA PHE A 22 -21.47 0.26 -19.36
C PHE A 22 -21.67 -0.52 -18.05
N VAL A 23 -21.81 0.14 -16.89
CA VAL A 23 -21.89 -0.54 -15.57
C VAL A 23 -23.00 -1.59 -15.51
N GLU A 24 -24.17 -1.28 -16.06
CA GLU A 24 -25.37 -2.13 -15.98
C GLU A 24 -25.55 -3.02 -17.23
N LEU A 25 -24.62 -2.97 -18.19
CA LEU A 25 -24.74 -3.69 -19.46
C LEU A 25 -24.18 -5.11 -19.35
N THR A 26 -24.83 -6.03 -20.05
CA THR A 26 -24.26 -7.34 -20.33
C THR A 26 -23.10 -7.22 -21.32
N GLU A 27 -22.22 -8.24 -21.36
CA GLU A 27 -21.13 -8.30 -22.36
C GLU A 27 -21.66 -8.16 -23.80
N ALA A 28 -22.82 -8.74 -24.11
CA ALA A 28 -23.42 -8.66 -25.45
C ALA A 28 -23.85 -7.22 -25.81
N GLU A 29 -24.41 -6.50 -24.86
CA GLU A 29 -24.85 -5.11 -25.03
C GLU A 29 -23.65 -4.16 -25.12
N ALA A 30 -22.64 -4.35 -24.26
CA ALA A 30 -21.39 -3.61 -24.32
C ALA A 30 -20.69 -3.82 -25.68
N ALA A 31 -20.60 -5.07 -26.15
CA ALA A 31 -20.04 -5.40 -27.45
C ALA A 31 -20.81 -4.74 -28.60
N ALA A 32 -22.14 -4.61 -28.52
CA ALA A 32 -22.92 -3.93 -29.55
C ALA A 32 -22.54 -2.44 -29.67
N ILE A 33 -22.21 -1.78 -28.55
CA ILE A 33 -21.84 -0.35 -28.50
C ILE A 33 -20.38 -0.13 -28.94
N THR A 34 -19.49 -1.06 -28.62
CA THR A 34 -18.03 -0.92 -28.85
C THR A 34 -17.53 -1.52 -30.17
N GLY A 35 -18.45 -2.03 -31.01
CA GLY A 35 -18.10 -2.70 -32.26
C GLY A 35 -17.46 -4.08 -32.05
N GLY A 36 -17.93 -4.81 -31.04
CA GLY A 36 -17.50 -6.17 -30.70
C GLY A 36 -16.32 -6.25 -29.74
N LYS A 37 -15.78 -5.11 -29.29
CA LYS A 37 -14.62 -5.08 -28.40
C LYS A 37 -15.04 -5.11 -26.94
N LEU A 38 -14.46 -5.98 -26.15
CA LEU A 38 -14.71 -6.05 -24.71
C LEU A 38 -13.45 -5.69 -23.93
N PRO A 39 -13.57 -5.31 -22.65
CA PRO A 39 -12.43 -5.15 -21.77
C PRO A 39 -11.62 -6.45 -21.71
N GLU A 40 -10.31 -6.35 -21.85
CA GLU A 40 -9.44 -7.52 -21.91
C GLU A 40 -8.03 -7.20 -21.40
N PHE A 41 -7.29 -8.23 -21.01
CA PHE A 41 -5.87 -8.10 -20.71
C PHE A 41 -5.04 -7.93 -21.98
N ARG A 42 -4.24 -6.87 -22.03
CA ARG A 42 -3.26 -6.59 -23.08
C ARG A 42 -1.84 -6.65 -22.50
N PRO A 43 -0.86 -7.28 -23.18
CA PRO A 43 -0.99 -7.91 -24.49
C PRO A 43 -1.81 -9.22 -24.47
N ARG A 44 -1.93 -9.86 -23.30
CA ARG A 44 -2.65 -11.14 -23.13
C ARG A 44 -2.96 -11.42 -21.65
N PRO A 45 -4.00 -12.22 -21.36
CA PRO A 45 -4.30 -12.71 -20.01
C PRO A 45 -3.20 -13.64 -19.50
N ASP A 46 -3.17 -13.95 -18.19
CA ASP A 46 -2.20 -14.92 -17.65
C ASP A 46 -2.61 -16.37 -17.92
N GLU A 47 -3.89 -16.60 -18.18
CA GLU A 47 -4.42 -17.89 -18.57
C GLU A 47 -4.42 -18.06 -20.09
N PRO A 48 -4.06 -19.24 -20.63
CA PRO A 48 -3.43 -20.37 -19.91
C PRO A 48 -2.00 -20.04 -19.48
N GLU A 49 -1.43 -20.78 -18.51
CA GLU A 49 -0.09 -20.60 -17.91
C GLU A 49 1.05 -20.19 -18.88
N LYS A 50 1.02 -20.69 -20.12
CA LYS A 50 1.96 -20.27 -21.19
C LYS A 50 1.98 -18.75 -21.38
N ASN A 51 0.82 -18.10 -21.29
CA ASN A 51 0.71 -16.66 -21.36
C ASN A 51 1.34 -16.00 -20.12
N ALA A 52 1.10 -16.50 -18.90
CA ALA A 52 1.79 -15.98 -17.71
C ALA A 52 3.32 -15.98 -17.89
N LEU A 53 3.90 -17.10 -18.38
CA LEU A 53 5.35 -17.21 -18.64
C LEU A 53 5.86 -16.20 -19.66
N LEU A 54 5.13 -16.05 -20.76
CA LEU A 54 5.49 -15.07 -21.78
C LEU A 54 5.31 -13.63 -21.23
N ASN A 55 4.30 -13.34 -20.39
CA ASN A 55 4.06 -12.01 -19.80
C ASN A 55 5.20 -11.68 -18.84
N LYS A 56 5.58 -12.63 -17.98
CA LYS A 56 6.79 -12.55 -17.14
C LYS A 56 8.01 -12.20 -17.98
N LYS A 57 8.25 -12.92 -19.08
CA LYS A 57 9.42 -12.68 -19.94
C LYS A 57 9.44 -11.25 -20.50
N GLN A 58 8.34 -10.80 -21.08
CA GLN A 58 8.25 -9.45 -21.68
C GLN A 58 8.36 -8.35 -20.61
N GLY A 59 7.66 -8.48 -19.49
CA GLY A 59 7.72 -7.49 -18.41
C GLY A 59 9.12 -7.40 -17.82
N VAL A 60 9.80 -8.54 -17.60
CA VAL A 60 11.20 -8.56 -17.14
C VAL A 60 12.15 -7.90 -18.14
N GLU A 61 11.97 -8.11 -19.45
CA GLU A 61 12.78 -7.42 -20.47
C GLU A 61 12.60 -5.89 -20.42
N ILE A 62 11.36 -5.42 -20.23
CA ILE A 62 11.07 -3.98 -20.09
C ILE A 62 11.69 -3.44 -18.79
N LEU A 63 11.49 -4.13 -17.66
CA LEU A 63 12.02 -3.71 -16.38
C LEU A 63 13.55 -3.67 -16.35
N LYS A 64 14.25 -4.54 -17.09
CA LYS A 64 15.70 -4.45 -17.27
C LYS A 64 16.14 -3.15 -17.95
N ALA A 65 15.40 -2.69 -18.96
CA ALA A 65 15.68 -1.40 -19.58
C ALA A 65 15.44 -0.24 -18.59
N VAL A 66 14.44 -0.37 -17.71
CA VAL A 66 14.21 0.60 -16.62
C VAL A 66 15.35 0.58 -15.61
N CYS A 67 15.85 -0.60 -15.20
CA CYS A 67 17.05 -0.71 -14.35
C CYS A 67 18.26 -0.03 -14.98
N GLU A 68 18.52 -0.30 -16.26
CA GLU A 68 19.65 0.30 -16.98
C GLU A 68 19.53 1.82 -17.03
N ALA A 69 18.33 2.33 -17.31
CA ALA A 69 18.06 3.77 -17.33
C ALA A 69 18.15 4.44 -15.94
N ALA A 70 17.80 3.71 -14.86
CA ALA A 70 17.92 4.20 -13.49
C ALA A 70 19.38 4.34 -13.03
N GLY A 71 20.32 3.64 -13.66
CA GLY A 71 21.74 3.68 -13.32
C GLY A 71 21.98 3.25 -11.87
N SER A 72 22.52 4.14 -11.05
CA SER A 72 22.77 3.88 -9.62
C SER A 72 21.55 4.13 -8.72
N GLY A 73 20.40 4.46 -9.29
CA GLY A 73 19.16 4.68 -8.54
C GLY A 73 18.53 3.35 -8.10
N TYR A 74 18.02 3.31 -6.87
CA TYR A 74 17.20 2.19 -6.41
C TYR A 74 15.78 2.32 -6.97
N ILE A 75 15.18 1.19 -7.36
CA ILE A 75 13.81 1.14 -7.87
C ILE A 75 12.91 0.49 -6.81
N VAL A 76 11.86 1.23 -6.45
CA VAL A 76 10.71 0.69 -5.72
C VAL A 76 9.55 0.56 -6.69
N ALA A 77 9.11 -0.67 -6.89
CA ALA A 77 8.01 -1.05 -7.75
C ALA A 77 6.74 -1.15 -6.93
N GLU A 78 5.77 -0.28 -7.21
CA GLU A 78 4.42 -0.38 -6.68
C GLU A 78 3.73 -1.60 -7.31
N ASP A 79 3.60 -2.66 -6.53
CA ASP A 79 3.05 -3.97 -6.88
C ASP A 79 1.71 -4.26 -6.17
N LEU A 80 0.97 -3.22 -5.77
CA LEU A 80 -0.32 -3.38 -5.10
C LEU A 80 -1.42 -3.75 -6.10
N GLY A 81 -2.42 -4.47 -5.61
CA GLY A 81 -3.61 -4.81 -6.39
C GLY A 81 -4.32 -6.06 -5.88
N LEU A 82 -5.55 -6.25 -6.34
CA LEU A 82 -6.35 -7.43 -6.00
C LEU A 82 -5.93 -8.69 -6.77
N LEU A 83 -5.32 -8.53 -7.95
CA LEU A 83 -4.96 -9.61 -8.86
C LEU A 83 -3.48 -9.54 -9.23
N ILE A 84 -2.63 -9.80 -8.24
CA ILE A 84 -1.18 -9.87 -8.41
C ILE A 84 -0.81 -11.28 -8.87
N PRO A 85 -0.21 -11.45 -10.06
CA PRO A 85 0.24 -12.76 -10.51
C PRO A 85 1.36 -13.31 -9.62
N GLU A 86 1.37 -14.62 -9.36
CA GLU A 86 2.38 -15.28 -8.52
C GLU A 86 3.83 -15.04 -9.01
N TYR A 87 4.01 -14.83 -10.31
CA TYR A 87 5.33 -14.59 -10.89
C TYR A 87 5.87 -13.17 -10.65
N LEU A 88 5.03 -12.20 -10.26
CA LEU A 88 5.40 -10.79 -10.23
C LEU A 88 6.44 -10.50 -9.15
N ARG A 89 6.08 -10.74 -7.88
CA ARG A 89 6.97 -10.48 -6.73
C ARG A 89 8.33 -11.19 -6.88
N PRO A 90 8.40 -12.50 -7.22
CA PRO A 90 9.67 -13.15 -7.49
C PRO A 90 10.48 -12.48 -8.62
N ALA A 91 9.82 -12.06 -9.71
CA ALA A 91 10.52 -11.41 -10.83
C ALA A 91 11.10 -10.04 -10.44
N LEU A 92 10.41 -9.28 -9.59
CA LEU A 92 10.93 -8.01 -9.06
C LEU A 92 12.14 -8.25 -8.17
N HIS A 93 12.08 -9.25 -7.29
CA HIS A 93 13.18 -9.59 -6.39
C HIS A 93 14.41 -10.10 -7.16
N ASP A 94 14.21 -10.92 -8.20
CA ASP A 94 15.29 -11.38 -9.08
C ASP A 94 16.00 -10.21 -9.80
N LEU A 95 15.30 -9.09 -10.01
CA LEU A 95 15.84 -7.85 -10.59
C LEU A 95 16.42 -6.89 -9.54
N GLY A 96 16.38 -7.24 -8.25
CA GLY A 96 16.82 -6.37 -7.16
C GLY A 96 15.90 -5.16 -6.93
N MET A 97 14.64 -5.23 -7.36
CA MET A 97 13.64 -4.19 -7.15
C MET A 97 12.85 -4.46 -5.87
N ALA A 98 12.62 -3.42 -5.07
CA ALA A 98 11.78 -3.54 -3.89
C ALA A 98 10.29 -3.43 -4.24
N GLY A 99 9.46 -4.35 -3.72
CA GLY A 99 8.00 -4.23 -3.78
C GLY A 99 7.45 -3.34 -2.65
N PHE A 100 6.13 -3.22 -2.56
CA PHE A 100 5.44 -2.63 -1.41
C PHE A 100 4.97 -3.74 -0.46
N ALA A 101 5.18 -3.52 0.82
CA ALA A 101 4.59 -4.30 1.89
C ALA A 101 3.65 -3.37 2.69
N ILE A 102 2.34 -3.62 2.61
CA ILE A 102 1.35 -2.91 3.42
C ILE A 102 0.81 -3.90 4.46
N PRO A 103 1.29 -3.89 5.72
CA PRO A 103 0.99 -4.96 6.68
C PRO A 103 -0.50 -5.20 6.90
N ILE A 104 -1.32 -4.14 6.86
CA ILE A 104 -2.77 -4.23 7.01
C ILE A 104 -3.49 -4.79 5.77
N PHE A 105 -2.78 -5.02 4.66
CA PHE A 105 -3.28 -5.68 3.45
C PHE A 105 -2.71 -7.08 3.25
N GLU A 106 -1.53 -7.38 3.82
CA GLU A 106 -0.92 -8.72 3.73
C GLU A 106 -1.67 -9.69 4.65
N ARG A 107 -2.33 -10.70 4.05
CA ARG A 107 -3.15 -11.67 4.79
C ARG A 107 -2.75 -13.10 4.49
N ILE A 108 -2.86 -13.94 5.50
CA ILE A 108 -2.81 -15.39 5.36
C ILE A 108 -4.18 -15.87 4.86
N GLU A 109 -4.27 -16.28 3.60
CA GLU A 109 -5.53 -16.62 2.91
C GLU A 109 -6.43 -17.59 3.71
N LYS A 110 -5.82 -18.59 4.37
CA LYS A 110 -6.54 -19.63 5.12
C LYS A 110 -7.16 -19.13 6.41
N THR A 111 -6.49 -18.24 7.14
CA THR A 111 -6.91 -17.81 8.49
C THR A 111 -7.49 -16.40 8.51
N ARG A 112 -7.25 -15.62 7.44
CA ARG A 112 -7.50 -14.17 7.32
C ARG A 112 -6.76 -13.31 8.33
N GLU A 113 -5.89 -13.90 9.14
CA GLU A 113 -4.96 -13.17 10.00
C GLU A 113 -4.00 -12.36 9.13
N PHE A 114 -3.50 -11.25 9.68
CA PHE A 114 -2.43 -10.51 9.03
C PHE A 114 -1.16 -11.35 8.97
N GLN A 115 -0.38 -11.17 7.91
CA GLN A 115 0.94 -11.75 7.87
C GLN A 115 1.81 -11.12 8.99
N PRO A 116 2.53 -11.94 9.78
CA PRO A 116 3.45 -11.42 10.78
C PRO A 116 4.45 -10.44 10.19
N ILE A 117 4.74 -9.37 10.92
CA ILE A 117 5.65 -8.29 10.49
C ILE A 117 7.05 -8.82 10.15
N ASP A 118 7.54 -9.80 10.90
CA ASP A 118 8.85 -10.43 10.74
C ASP A 118 8.93 -11.38 9.53
N GLU A 119 7.79 -11.80 8.99
CA GLU A 119 7.69 -12.63 7.78
C GLU A 119 7.60 -11.80 6.49
N LEU A 120 7.51 -10.47 6.57
CA LEU A 120 7.51 -9.61 5.39
C LEU A 120 8.82 -9.77 4.59
N HIS A 121 8.73 -9.65 3.27
CA HIS A 121 9.91 -9.85 2.43
C HIS A 121 10.95 -8.73 2.65
N PRO A 122 12.24 -9.05 2.90
CA PRO A 122 13.24 -8.02 3.20
C PRO A 122 13.48 -7.02 2.07
N LEU A 123 13.30 -7.41 0.81
CA LEU A 123 13.40 -6.51 -0.34
C LEU A 123 12.04 -5.85 -0.63
N SER A 124 11.51 -5.12 0.36
CA SER A 124 10.25 -4.38 0.26
C SER A 124 10.35 -3.01 0.93
N LEU A 125 9.49 -2.10 0.51
CA LEU A 125 9.16 -0.86 1.18
C LEU A 125 7.92 -1.09 2.04
N ALA A 126 8.09 -1.04 3.37
CA ALA A 126 7.00 -1.13 4.33
C ALA A 126 6.32 0.23 4.54
N THR A 127 5.01 0.29 4.38
CA THR A 127 4.17 1.46 4.72
C THR A 127 2.78 1.00 5.13
N TYR A 128 2.05 1.77 5.94
CA TYR A 128 0.65 1.43 6.24
C TYR A 128 -0.34 1.92 5.20
N ALA A 129 0.03 2.96 4.47
CA ALA A 129 -0.84 3.60 3.51
C ALA A 129 -0.01 4.36 2.47
N THR A 130 -0.68 4.71 1.38
CA THR A 130 -0.18 5.67 0.38
C THR A 130 -1.12 6.86 0.33
N HIS A 131 -0.80 7.87 -0.47
CA HIS A 131 -1.63 9.05 -0.66
C HIS A 131 -3.07 8.74 -1.14
N ASP A 132 -3.32 7.56 -1.72
CA ASP A 132 -4.64 7.09 -2.16
C ASP A 132 -5.50 6.49 -1.04
N HIS A 133 -4.84 6.10 0.06
CA HIS A 133 -5.48 5.47 1.20
C HIS A 133 -5.86 6.53 2.24
N GLN A 134 -6.77 6.17 3.13
CA GLN A 134 -7.03 6.96 4.32
C GLN A 134 -5.84 6.85 5.30
N PRO A 135 -5.51 7.90 6.07
CA PRO A 135 -4.51 7.81 7.13
C PRO A 135 -4.87 6.77 8.20
N LEU A 136 -3.88 6.31 8.95
CA LEU A 136 -4.05 5.30 10.01
C LEU A 136 -5.14 5.68 11.03
N ALA A 137 -5.18 6.95 11.45
CA ALA A 137 -6.18 7.41 12.41
C ALA A 137 -7.61 7.22 11.87
N SER A 138 -7.86 7.62 10.61
CA SER A 138 -9.15 7.42 9.95
C SER A 138 -9.46 5.95 9.68
N PHE A 139 -8.44 5.15 9.37
CA PHE A 139 -8.60 3.70 9.22
C PHE A 139 -9.06 3.05 10.52
N TYR A 140 -8.44 3.42 11.63
CA TYR A 140 -8.79 2.86 12.93
C TYR A 140 -10.18 3.31 13.40
N ASP A 141 -10.52 4.60 13.23
CA ASP A 141 -11.86 5.10 13.55
C ASP A 141 -12.94 4.30 12.80
N GLY A 142 -12.75 4.07 11.50
CA GLY A 142 -13.68 3.27 10.70
C GLY A 142 -13.76 1.80 11.13
N LEU A 143 -12.66 1.24 11.64
CA LEU A 143 -12.63 -0.11 12.19
C LEU A 143 -13.43 -0.22 13.50
N VAL A 144 -13.30 0.78 14.37
CA VAL A 144 -14.08 0.89 15.62
C VAL A 144 -15.55 1.11 15.31
N GLU A 145 -15.89 1.98 14.35
CA GLU A 145 -17.27 2.17 13.90
C GLU A 145 -17.89 0.87 13.37
N TRP A 146 -17.13 0.06 12.62
CA TRP A 146 -17.61 -1.23 12.15
C TRP A 146 -17.80 -2.22 13.31
N TRP A 147 -16.85 -2.30 14.24
CA TRP A 147 -16.96 -3.14 15.43
C TRP A 147 -18.23 -2.83 16.26
N HIS A 148 -18.58 -1.56 16.43
CA HIS A 148 -19.80 -1.16 17.15
C HIS A 148 -21.05 -1.05 16.25
N GLY A 149 -20.91 -1.27 14.95
CA GLY A 149 -21.96 -1.12 13.95
C GLY A 149 -22.70 -2.41 13.63
N PRO A 150 -23.48 -2.41 12.53
CA PRO A 150 -24.04 -3.62 11.95
C PRO A 150 -22.93 -4.62 11.60
N ASP A 151 -23.15 -5.91 11.86
CA ASP A 151 -22.14 -6.98 11.70
C ASP A 151 -20.86 -6.80 12.53
N GLY A 152 -20.98 -6.14 13.69
CA GLY A 152 -19.86 -5.84 14.60
C GLY A 152 -19.06 -7.03 15.11
N GLU A 153 -19.57 -8.27 15.00
CA GLU A 153 -18.78 -9.47 15.30
C GLU A 153 -17.59 -9.64 14.32
N GLU A 154 -17.78 -9.32 13.04
CA GLU A 154 -16.70 -9.39 12.05
C GLU A 154 -15.72 -8.23 12.22
N GLY A 155 -16.23 -7.02 12.52
CA GLY A 155 -15.39 -5.87 12.89
C GLY A 155 -14.55 -6.16 14.13
N TRP A 156 -15.15 -6.80 15.15
CA TRP A 156 -14.44 -7.23 16.35
C TRP A 156 -13.31 -8.21 16.03
N LYS A 157 -13.58 -9.25 15.23
CA LYS A 157 -12.56 -10.21 14.79
C LYS A 157 -11.40 -9.50 14.09
N GLU A 158 -11.70 -8.47 13.30
CA GLU A 158 -10.69 -7.70 12.58
C GLU A 158 -9.83 -6.83 13.51
N VAL A 159 -10.44 -6.15 14.49
CA VAL A 159 -9.72 -5.43 15.55
C VAL A 159 -8.78 -6.37 16.30
N ARG A 160 -9.26 -7.57 16.68
CA ARG A 160 -8.43 -8.56 17.38
C ARG A 160 -7.23 -9.01 16.55
N ARG A 161 -7.39 -9.22 15.25
CA ARG A 161 -6.28 -9.54 14.34
C ARG A 161 -5.27 -8.40 14.30
N LEU A 162 -5.74 -7.16 14.26
CA LEU A 162 -4.89 -5.97 14.24
C LEU A 162 -4.08 -5.85 15.54
N MET A 163 -4.72 -6.07 16.70
CA MET A 163 -4.00 -6.05 17.97
C MET A 163 -2.88 -7.10 18.02
N LYS A 164 -3.12 -8.32 17.51
CA LYS A 164 -2.07 -9.33 17.41
C LYS A 164 -0.92 -8.89 16.50
N LEU A 165 -1.22 -8.24 15.37
CA LEU A 165 -0.19 -7.71 14.46
C LEU A 165 0.69 -6.66 15.14
N LEU A 166 0.10 -5.87 16.03
CA LEU A 166 0.76 -4.79 16.77
C LEU A 166 1.37 -5.23 18.10
N ASP A 167 1.30 -6.53 18.44
CA ASP A 167 1.72 -7.08 19.74
C ASP A 167 1.01 -6.40 20.93
N LEU A 168 -0.28 -6.11 20.78
CA LEU A 168 -1.17 -5.54 21.79
C LEU A 168 -2.19 -6.59 22.28
N ASP A 169 -2.84 -6.31 23.42
CA ASP A 169 -3.89 -7.17 23.98
C ASP A 169 -5.11 -7.24 23.04
N PRO A 170 -5.40 -8.40 22.41
CA PRO A 170 -6.52 -8.51 21.49
C PRO A 170 -7.88 -8.45 22.19
N ASP A 171 -7.97 -8.70 23.49
CA ASP A 171 -9.25 -8.73 24.20
C ASP A 171 -9.60 -7.38 24.83
N ASN A 172 -8.66 -6.42 24.82
CA ASN A 172 -8.86 -5.05 25.32
C ASN A 172 -8.22 -3.99 24.40
N PRO A 173 -8.69 -3.84 23.15
CA PRO A 173 -8.19 -2.82 22.24
C PRO A 173 -8.67 -1.40 22.64
N PRO A 174 -7.90 -0.35 22.31
CA PRO A 174 -8.32 1.02 22.55
C PRO A 174 -9.52 1.40 21.68
N GLU A 175 -10.50 2.12 22.21
CA GLU A 175 -11.67 2.57 21.43
C GLU A 175 -11.39 3.82 20.57
N GLN A 176 -10.22 4.44 20.74
CA GLN A 176 -9.82 5.62 20.00
C GLN A 176 -8.40 5.47 19.49
N TYR A 177 -8.11 6.12 18.37
CA TYR A 177 -6.73 6.23 17.89
C TYR A 177 -5.96 7.23 18.76
N ASP A 178 -5.25 6.70 19.76
CA ASP A 178 -4.43 7.46 20.68
C ASP A 178 -2.92 7.33 20.40
N ARG A 179 -2.12 7.97 21.23
CA ARG A 179 -0.65 7.99 21.12
C ARG A 179 -0.04 6.61 21.28
N GLU A 180 -0.53 5.81 22.22
CA GLU A 180 0.02 4.48 22.51
C GLU A 180 -0.21 3.54 21.32
N LEU A 181 -1.41 3.59 20.73
CA LEU A 181 -1.72 2.86 19.52
C LEU A 181 -0.86 3.34 18.33
N GLN A 182 -0.72 4.66 18.14
CA GLN A 182 0.12 5.21 17.09
C GLN A 182 1.58 4.74 17.23
N GLU A 183 2.12 4.73 18.44
CA GLU A 183 3.46 4.22 18.73
C GLU A 183 3.59 2.72 18.47
N ALA A 184 2.57 1.92 18.77
CA ALA A 184 2.55 0.49 18.44
C ALA A 184 2.61 0.26 16.92
N PHE A 185 1.85 1.03 16.12
CA PHE A 185 1.97 1.02 14.66
C PHE A 185 3.39 1.41 14.21
N MET A 186 3.92 2.51 14.73
CA MET A 186 5.28 2.95 14.35
C MET A 186 6.33 1.89 14.68
N LYS A 187 6.26 1.30 15.87
CA LYS A 187 7.16 0.24 16.32
C LYS A 187 7.07 -0.98 15.41
N ALA A 188 5.87 -1.50 15.15
CA ALA A 188 5.67 -2.66 14.30
C ALA A 188 6.26 -2.45 12.89
N LEU A 189 6.03 -1.29 12.25
CA LEU A 189 6.60 -1.04 10.93
C LEU A 189 8.14 -0.94 10.96
N MET A 190 8.69 -0.31 12.00
CA MET A 190 10.13 -0.14 12.18
C MET A 190 10.83 -1.45 12.57
N GLU A 191 10.13 -2.41 13.17
CA GLU A 191 10.68 -3.74 13.48
C GLU A 191 10.61 -4.72 12.30
N SER A 192 9.93 -4.36 11.20
CA SER A 192 9.89 -5.19 9.99
C SER A 192 11.31 -5.48 9.45
N PRO A 193 11.52 -6.57 8.69
CA PRO A 193 12.80 -6.84 8.03
C PRO A 193 12.95 -6.08 6.69
N CYS A 194 11.93 -5.31 6.29
CA CYS A 194 11.86 -4.60 5.03
C CYS A 194 13.00 -3.58 4.89
N TRP A 195 13.56 -3.50 3.68
CA TRP A 195 14.68 -2.64 3.30
C TRP A 195 14.43 -1.18 3.66
N MET A 196 13.20 -0.69 3.45
CA MET A 196 12.81 0.67 3.78
C MET A 196 11.47 0.66 4.51
N ALA A 197 11.33 1.51 5.52
CA ALA A 197 10.06 1.80 6.18
C ALA A 197 9.73 3.28 5.92
N VAL A 198 8.51 3.55 5.46
CA VAL A 198 8.04 4.90 5.12
C VAL A 198 6.72 5.15 5.82
N PHE A 199 6.62 6.31 6.46
CA PHE A 199 5.39 6.80 7.05
C PHE A 199 4.85 7.96 6.23
N MET A 200 3.53 8.02 6.05
CA MET A 200 2.91 9.25 5.61
C MET A 200 3.03 10.31 6.71
N VAL A 201 3.20 11.57 6.31
CA VAL A 201 3.23 12.69 7.26
C VAL A 201 1.95 12.76 8.11
N THR A 202 0.81 12.35 7.56
CA THR A 202 -0.46 12.26 8.28
C THR A 202 -0.43 11.22 9.39
N ASP A 203 0.19 10.07 9.13
CA ASP A 203 0.33 9.00 10.12
C ASP A 203 1.33 9.38 11.21
N LEU A 204 2.37 10.15 10.87
CA LEU A 204 3.33 10.67 11.85
C LEU A 204 2.70 11.67 12.82
N ILE A 205 1.79 12.52 12.33
CA ILE A 205 1.15 13.56 13.16
C ILE A 205 -0.24 13.14 13.67
N GLY A 206 -0.68 11.90 13.45
CA GLY A 206 -2.01 11.42 13.87
C GLY A 206 -3.19 12.11 13.17
N SER A 207 -2.98 12.67 11.99
CA SER A 207 -4.00 13.41 11.25
C SER A 207 -4.96 12.46 10.53
N ARG A 208 -6.25 12.85 10.51
CA ARG A 208 -7.32 12.22 9.72
C ARG A 208 -7.46 12.83 8.31
N LEU A 209 -6.52 13.72 7.94
CA LEU A 209 -6.55 14.43 6.66
C LEU A 209 -6.25 13.47 5.51
N ARG A 210 -7.20 13.30 4.60
CA ARG A 210 -7.02 12.50 3.39
C ARG A 210 -6.62 13.39 2.20
N PHE A 211 -5.54 13.03 1.50
CA PHE A 211 -5.06 13.79 0.34
C PHE A 211 -5.79 13.47 -0.96
N ASN A 212 -6.08 12.19 -1.19
CA ASN A 212 -6.79 11.73 -2.38
C ASN A 212 -7.80 10.64 -2.00
N GLN A 213 -8.92 10.60 -2.73
CA GLN A 213 -9.88 9.51 -2.68
C GLN A 213 -10.02 8.93 -4.10
N PRO A 214 -9.46 7.75 -4.37
CA PRO A 214 -9.59 7.09 -5.66
C PRO A 214 -11.05 6.97 -6.11
N GLY A 215 -11.29 7.16 -7.41
CA GLY A 215 -12.63 7.12 -8.00
C GLY A 215 -13.44 8.41 -7.87
N LEU A 216 -12.96 9.43 -7.14
CA LEU A 216 -13.59 10.75 -7.10
C LEU A 216 -12.78 11.77 -7.92
N SER A 217 -13.39 12.28 -8.99
CA SER A 217 -12.88 13.45 -9.71
C SER A 217 -13.50 14.72 -9.12
N GLY A 218 -12.87 15.29 -8.08
CA GLY A 218 -13.38 16.47 -7.39
C GLY A 218 -12.29 17.43 -6.90
N SER A 219 -12.68 18.68 -6.66
CA SER A 219 -11.80 19.76 -6.18
C SER A 219 -11.23 19.54 -4.76
N GLY A 220 -11.69 18.52 -4.05
CA GLY A 220 -11.20 18.15 -2.72
C GLY A 220 -9.93 17.28 -2.72
N CYS A 221 -9.59 16.65 -3.84
CA CYS A 221 -8.36 15.86 -3.95
C CYS A 221 -7.17 16.77 -4.29
N TRP A 222 -6.00 16.47 -3.73
CA TRP A 222 -4.73 17.16 -4.04
C TRP A 222 -4.67 18.66 -3.68
N THR A 223 -5.66 19.17 -2.95
CA THR A 223 -5.73 20.59 -2.54
C THR A 223 -5.41 20.81 -1.06
N GLN A 224 -5.41 19.74 -0.27
CA GLN A 224 -5.21 19.80 1.17
C GLN A 224 -3.77 20.18 1.54
N ARG A 225 -3.63 20.99 2.59
CA ARG A 225 -2.35 21.39 3.17
C ARG A 225 -2.25 20.87 4.59
N LEU A 226 -1.02 20.69 5.07
CA LEU A 226 -0.78 20.44 6.49
C LEU A 226 -1.34 21.59 7.33
N PRO A 227 -1.86 21.31 8.54
CA PRO A 227 -2.53 22.32 9.37
C PRO A 227 -1.59 23.40 9.88
N ALA A 228 -0.28 23.15 9.89
CA ALA A 228 0.74 24.09 10.32
C ALA A 228 2.06 23.87 9.56
N THR A 229 3.04 24.74 9.78
CA THR A 229 4.40 24.56 9.25
C THR A 229 5.10 23.39 9.96
N LEU A 230 6.11 22.80 9.31
CA LEU A 230 6.87 21.69 9.92
C LEU A 230 7.50 22.09 11.28
N ALA A 231 8.00 23.33 11.40
CA ALA A 231 8.57 23.82 12.65
C ALA A 231 7.51 23.96 13.76
N ALA A 232 6.29 24.38 13.42
CA ALA A 232 5.20 24.46 14.38
C ALA A 232 4.72 23.06 14.81
N LEU A 233 4.64 22.11 13.87
CA LEU A 233 4.30 20.70 14.18
C LEU A 233 5.37 20.05 15.07
N GLN A 234 6.65 20.38 14.87
CA GLN A 234 7.72 19.87 15.73
C GLN A 234 7.70 20.48 17.15
N ALA A 235 7.24 21.73 17.27
CA ALA A 235 7.15 22.44 18.55
C ALA A 235 5.86 22.13 19.34
N ASP A 236 4.84 21.62 18.66
CA ASP A 236 3.60 21.14 19.29
C ASP A 236 3.89 19.94 20.21
N GLU A 237 3.21 19.89 21.36
CA GLU A 237 3.52 18.90 22.39
C GLU A 237 3.16 17.47 21.95
N GLU A 238 1.98 17.29 21.34
CA GLU A 238 1.51 15.99 20.92
C GLU A 238 2.27 15.50 19.68
N THR A 239 2.35 16.34 18.65
CA THR A 239 3.02 16.01 17.40
C THR A 239 4.53 15.87 17.57
N GLY A 240 5.14 16.76 18.36
CA GLY A 240 6.57 16.74 18.66
C GLY A 240 6.99 15.48 19.41
N ARG A 241 6.16 14.97 20.34
CA ARG A 241 6.38 13.67 20.98
C ARG A 241 6.36 12.53 19.97
N GLY A 242 5.38 12.48 19.07
CA GLY A 242 5.34 11.46 18.01
C GLY A 242 6.58 11.43 17.13
N ILE A 243 7.06 12.61 16.74
CA ILE A 243 8.31 12.76 15.97
C ILE A 243 9.51 12.25 16.79
N ALA A 244 9.56 12.56 18.09
CA ALA A 244 10.61 12.08 18.98
C ALA A 244 10.57 10.55 19.15
N SER A 245 9.38 9.96 19.35
CA SER A 245 9.20 8.50 19.45
C SER A 245 9.66 7.80 18.16
N LEU A 246 9.30 8.33 16.98
CA LEU A 246 9.79 7.78 15.72
C LEU A 246 11.33 7.88 15.62
N LYS A 247 11.92 8.99 16.06
CA LYS A 247 13.39 9.14 16.07
C LYS A 247 14.05 8.07 16.95
N GLU A 248 13.53 7.84 18.15
CA GLU A 248 14.04 6.79 19.05
C GLU A 248 13.87 5.39 18.44
N LEU A 249 12.76 5.14 17.75
CA LEU A 249 12.54 3.89 17.01
C LEU A 249 13.55 3.72 15.86
N ILE A 250 13.86 4.77 15.10
CA ILE A 250 14.89 4.73 14.05
C ILE A 250 16.25 4.31 14.63
N GLU A 251 16.64 4.91 15.74
CA GLU A 251 17.93 4.65 16.40
C GLU A 251 17.96 3.21 16.99
N SER A 252 16.93 2.83 17.74
CA SER A 252 16.86 1.53 18.43
C SER A 252 16.71 0.33 17.49
N THR A 253 16.06 0.51 16.33
CA THR A 253 15.92 -0.55 15.31
C THR A 253 17.09 -0.57 14.32
N GLY A 254 18.08 0.32 14.46
CA GLY A 254 19.22 0.41 13.54
C GLY A 254 18.83 0.80 12.12
N ARG A 255 17.69 1.49 11.95
CA ARG A 255 17.17 1.98 10.67
C ARG A 255 17.70 3.36 10.30
N GLU A 256 18.80 3.77 10.95
CA GLU A 256 19.49 5.00 10.60
C GLU A 256 19.92 4.95 9.13
N PRO A 257 19.84 6.09 8.41
CA PRO A 257 20.40 6.17 7.08
C PRO A 257 21.88 5.79 7.17
N ALA A 258 22.28 4.66 6.57
CA ALA A 258 23.68 4.43 6.29
C ALA A 258 24.16 5.67 5.53
N ALA A 259 25.18 6.36 6.06
CA ALA A 259 25.74 7.54 5.40
C ALA A 259 25.87 7.21 3.92
N ILE A 260 25.21 7.97 3.05
CA ILE A 260 25.17 7.69 1.61
C ILE A 260 26.62 7.67 1.15
N ALA A 261 27.19 6.47 1.08
CA ALA A 261 28.53 6.28 0.59
C ALA A 261 28.43 6.56 -0.90
N SER A 262 28.81 7.77 -1.27
CA SER A 262 29.25 8.09 -2.63
C SER A 262 30.35 7.10 -3.01
N GLY A 263 29.98 5.94 -3.54
CA GLY A 263 30.88 4.81 -3.66
C GLY A 263 30.27 3.69 -4.46
N SER A 264 30.33 3.84 -5.79
CA SER A 264 30.38 2.79 -6.83
C SER A 264 29.72 1.44 -6.50
N ARG A 265 28.57 1.19 -7.12
CA ARG A 265 28.18 -0.13 -7.63
C ARG A 265 27.67 0.04 -9.04
#